data_AF-A0A2E2ZEM8-F1
#
_entry.id   AF-A0A2E2ZEM8-F1
#
_cell.length_a   1.000
_cell.length_b   1.000
_cell.length_c   1.000
_cell.angle_alpha   90.00
_cell.angle_beta   90.00
_cell.angle_gamma   90.00
#
_symmetry.space_group_name_H-M   'P 1'
#
loop_
_entity.id
_entity.type
_entity.pdbx_description
1 polymer ?
#
loop_
_entity_poly.entity_id
_entity_poly.type
_entity_poly.pdbx_seq_one_letter_code
_entity_poly.pdbx_strand_id
1 'polypeptide(L)' 'MSFLLIILLIVILLIGLYSFLLLDLNSSLIQLDLLFIDIDIPLGNAILISFLLGLFVAVFLEIIFFSAKGKRQKDE' A
#
# COMPACT_ATOMS: atom_id res chain seq x y z
N MET A 1 -20.22 -3.09 -13.65
CA MET A 1 -18.92 -2.92 -12.96
C MET A 1 -19.26 -2.61 -11.51
N SER A 2 -19.00 -3.44 -10.50
CA SER A 2 -19.21 -2.92 -9.13
C SER A 2 -18.66 -3.79 -8.01
N PHE A 3 -19.20 -5.00 -7.79
CA PHE A 3 -19.10 -5.63 -6.48
C PHE A 3 -17.69 -6.12 -6.12
N LEU A 4 -16.99 -6.76 -7.06
CA LEU A 4 -15.63 -7.24 -6.85
C LEU A 4 -14.61 -6.12 -6.61
N LEU A 5 -14.81 -4.96 -7.25
CA LEU A 5 -13.93 -3.80 -7.07
C LEU A 5 -14.17 -3.12 -5.72
N ILE A 6 -15.43 -3.08 -5.26
CA ILE A 6 -15.77 -2.60 -3.92
C ILE A 6 -15.19 -3.54 -2.85
N ILE A 7 -15.26 -4.85 -3.06
CA ILE A 7 -14.60 -5.84 -2.19
C ILE A 7 -13.09 -5.64 -2.18
N LEU A 8 -12.47 -5.46 -3.35
CA LEU A 8 -11.03 -5.23 -3.45
C LEU A 8 -10.61 -3.98 -2.66
N LEU A 9 -11.36 -2.88 -2.81
CA LEU A 9 -11.13 -1.65 -2.06
C LEU A 9 -11.25 -1.87 -0.54
N ILE A 10 -12.28 -2.61 -0.10
CA ILE A 10 -12.49 -2.95 1.31
C ILE A 10 -11.33 -3.79 1.85
N VAL A 11 -10.85 -4.77 1.07
CA VAL A 11 -9.71 -5.60 1.45
C VAL A 11 -8.45 -4.74 1.57
N ILE A 12 -8.19 -3.83 0.63
CA ILE A 12 -7.05 -2.89 0.70
C ILE A 12 -7.14 -2.02 1.96
N LEU A 13 -8.32 -1.51 2.30
CA LEU A 13 -8.55 -0.71 3.50
C LEU A 13 -8.34 -1.51 4.79
N LEU A 14 -8.83 -2.74 4.83
CA LEU A 14 -8.60 -3.67 5.94
C LEU A 14 -7.11 -3.96 6.13
N ILE A 15 -6.37 -4.25 5.05
CA ILE A 15 -4.93 -4.49 5.14
C ILE A 15 -4.20 -3.21 5.59
N GLY A 16 -4.66 -2.03 5.16
CA GLY A 16 -4.19 -0.73 5.68
C GLY A 16 -4.38 -0.57 7.19
N LEU A 17 -5.55 -0.93 7.71
CA LEU A 17 -5.82 -0.94 9.16
C LEU A 17 -4.95 -1.98 9.90
N TYR A 18 -4.75 -3.17 9.32
CA TYR A 18 -3.85 -4.17 9.87
C TYR A 18 -2.38 -3.72 9.84
N SER A 19 -2.01 -2.81 8.94
CA SER A 19 -0.67 -2.22 8.93
C SER A 19 -0.39 -1.43 10.22
N PHE A 20 -1.38 -0.76 10.80
CA PHE A 20 -1.22 -0.08 12.10
C PHE A 20 -0.97 -1.04 13.27
N LEU A 21 -1.47 -2.27 13.19
CA LEU A 21 -1.17 -3.31 14.18
C LEU A 21 0.30 -3.80 14.06
N LEU A 22 0.93 -3.65 12.90
CA LEU A 22 2.36 -3.97 12.72
C LEU A 22 3.29 -3.00 13.45
N LEU A 23 2.81 -1.81 13.81
CA LEU A 23 3.59 -0.82 14.56
C LEU A 23 3.97 -1.33 15.96
N ASP A 24 3.09 -2.15 16.55
CA ASP A 24 3.26 -2.71 17.90
C ASP A 24 4.05 -4.03 17.89
N LEU A 25 4.18 -4.67 16.71
CA LEU A 25 4.79 -6.00 16.60
C LEU A 25 6.31 -6.02 16.75
N ASN A 26 7.01 -4.89 16.58
CA ASN A 26 8.46 -4.89 16.77
C ASN A 26 9.07 -3.53 17.10
N SER A 27 9.39 -3.32 18.39
CA SER A 27 10.23 -2.21 18.87
C SER A 27 11.74 -2.50 18.78
N SER A 28 12.17 -3.60 18.14
CA SER A 28 13.59 -3.83 17.89
C SER A 28 14.09 -2.88 16.81
N LEU A 29 15.16 -2.14 17.13
CA LEU A 29 15.93 -1.38 16.13
C LEU A 29 16.58 -2.37 15.16
N ILE A 30 16.39 -2.13 13.87
CA ILE A 30 17.10 -2.88 12.83
C ILE A 30 18.00 -1.91 12.10
N GLN A 31 19.27 -2.28 12.00
CA GLN A 31 20.24 -1.62 11.14
C GLN A 31 19.90 -1.97 9.70
N LEU A 32 19.32 -1.01 8.98
CA LEU A 32 19.18 -1.12 7.54
C LEU A 32 20.50 -0.65 6.92
N ASP A 33 21.32 -1.60 6.51
CA ASP A 33 22.57 -1.34 5.81
C ASP A 33 22.27 -1.11 4.32
N LEU A 34 22.11 0.16 3.94
CA LEU A 34 21.90 0.60 2.56
C LEU A 34 23.24 0.84 1.85
N LEU A 35 24.18 -0.11 1.93
CA LEU A 35 25.45 -0.21 1.18
C LEU A 35 26.47 0.93 1.42
N PHE A 36 26.02 2.09 1.88
CA PHE A 36 26.77 3.31 2.21
C PHE A 36 26.11 4.14 3.34
N ILE A 37 24.92 3.75 3.81
CA ILE A 37 24.19 4.50 4.84
C ILE A 37 23.53 3.53 5.83
N ASP A 38 23.94 3.64 7.09
CA ASP A 38 23.34 2.90 8.20
C ASP A 38 22.15 3.70 8.72
N ILE A 39 20.95 3.15 8.55
CA ILE A 39 19.74 3.79 9.09
C ILE A 39 19.13 2.87 10.15
N ASP A 40 19.21 3.33 11.40
CA ASP A 40 18.54 2.69 12.53
C ASP A 40 17.06 3.07 12.52
N ILE A 41 16.23 2.21 11.92
CA ILE A 41 14.78 2.39 11.89
C ILE A 41 14.14 1.25 12.70
N PRO A 42 13.17 1.53 13.58
CA PRO A 42 12.36 0.47 14.17
C PRO A 42 11.67 -0.31 13.04
N LEU A 43 11.80 -1.65 13.05
CA LEU A 43 11.31 -2.52 11.96
C LEU A 43 9.82 -2.26 11.65
N GLY A 44 9.01 -2.03 12.68
CA GLY A 44 7.59 -1.70 12.52
C GLY A 44 7.37 -0.51 11.58
N ASN A 45 8.18 0.55 11.70
CA ASN A 45 8.07 1.72 10.84
C ASN A 45 8.54 1.44 9.41
N ALA A 46 9.62 0.67 9.25
CA ALA A 46 10.12 0.29 7.92
C ALA A 46 9.09 -0.54 7.13
N ILE A 47 8.47 -1.52 7.81
CA ILE A 47 7.40 -2.34 7.24
C ILE A 47 6.16 -1.49 6.94
N LEU A 48 5.77 -0.59 7.85
CA LEU A 48 4.63 0.31 7.66
C LEU A 48 4.82 1.20 6.42
N ILE A 49 6.01 1.82 6.26
CA ILE A 49 6.31 2.71 5.13
C ILE A 49 6.28 1.94 3.81
N SER A 50 6.90 0.75 3.77
CA SER A 50 6.89 -0.11 2.59
C SER A 50 5.46 -0.52 2.21
N PHE A 51 4.65 -0.88 3.21
CA PHE A 51 3.26 -1.24 3.01
C PHE A 51 2.41 -0.05 2.51
N LEU A 52 2.54 1.13 3.12
CA LEU A 52 1.82 2.35 2.71
C LEU A 52 2.18 2.76 1.27
N LEU A 53 3.46 2.66 0.90
CA LEU A 53 3.92 2.89 -0.47
C LEU A 53 3.28 1.90 -1.44
N GLY A 54 3.28 0.61 -1.11
CA GLY A 54 2.64 -0.42 -1.92
C GLY A 54 1.13 -0.17 -2.10
N LEU A 55 0.45 0.21 -1.02
CA LEU A 55 -0.98 0.55 -1.04
C LEU A 55 -1.25 1.78 -1.91
N PHE A 56 -0.42 2.82 -1.79
CA PHE A 56 -0.53 4.02 -2.62
C PHE A 56 -0.39 3.69 -4.11
N VAL A 57 0.62 2.90 -4.48
CA VAL A 57 0.83 2.45 -5.85
C VAL A 57 -0.37 1.64 -6.37
N ALA A 58 -0.91 0.73 -5.56
CA ALA A 58 -2.07 -0.07 -5.93
C ALA A 58 -3.30 0.81 -6.20
N VAL A 59 -3.63 1.74 -5.29
CA VAL A 59 -4.75 2.68 -5.47
C VAL A 59 -4.54 3.57 -6.71
N PHE A 60 -3.32 4.05 -6.93
CA PHE A 60 -3.01 4.88 -8.09
C PHE A 60 -3.23 4.15 -9.42
N LEU A 61 -2.77 2.90 -9.53
CA LEU A 61 -3.02 2.02 -10.68
C LEU A 61 -4.52 1.76 -10.88
N GLU A 62 -5.26 1.55 -9.80
CA GLU A 62 -6.70 1.32 -9.85
C GLU A 62 -7.44 2.55 -10.40
N ILE A 63 -7.08 3.75 -9.94
CA ILE A 63 -7.63 5.02 -10.43
C ILE A 63 -7.34 5.20 -11.93
N ILE A 64 -6.10 4.94 -12.38
CA ILE A 64 -5.72 5.01 -13.79
C ILE A 64 -6.55 4.02 -14.62
N PHE A 65 -6.68 2.78 -14.15
CA PHE A 65 -7.44 1.75 -14.85
C PHE A 65 -8.91 2.14 -15.00
N PHE A 66 -9.53 2.68 -13.96
CA PHE A 66 -10.91 3.17 -14.04
C PHE A 66 -11.07 4.37 -14.97
N SER A 67 -10.15 5.33 -14.91
CA SER A 67 -10.17 6.53 -15.77
C SER A 67 -10.00 6.17 -17.26
N ALA A 68 -9.11 5.23 -17.57
CA ALA A 68 -8.92 4.73 -18.93
C ALA A 68 -10.14 3.95 -19.45
N LYS A 69 -10.82 3.19 -18.58
CA LYS A 69 -12.00 2.41 -18.95
C LYS A 69 -13.21 3.28 -19.26
N GLY A 70 -13.38 4.41 -18.57
CA GLY A 70 -14.47 5.35 -18.83
C GLY A 70 -14.42 6.03 -20.21
N LYS A 71 -13.24 6.11 -20.85
CA LYS A 71 -13.10 6.66 -22.20
C LYS A 71 -13.48 5.67 -23.30
N ARG A 72 -13.22 4.37 -23.12
CA ARG A 72 -13.54 3.34 -24.14
C ARG A 72 -15.04 3.10 -24.35
N GLN A 73 -15.88 3.50 -23.42
CA GLN A 73 -17.34 3.30 -23.52
C GLN A 73 -18.07 4.46 -24.24
N LYS A 74 -17.34 5.49 -24.66
CA LYS A 74 -17.91 6.67 -25.36
C LYS A 74 -17.66 6.66 -26.88
N ASP A 75 -16.86 5.71 -27.36
CA ASP A 75 -16.45 5.58 -28.77
C ASP A 75 -17.06 4.32 -29.45
N GLU A 76 -18.00 3.63 -28.79
CA GLU A 76 -18.89 2.60 -29.37
C GLU A 76 -20.33 3.10 -29.34
#